data_AF-K1PEA3-F1
#
_entry.id   AF-K1PEA3-F1
#
_cell.length_a   1.000
_cell.length_b   1.000
_cell.length_c   1.000
_cell.angle_alpha   90.00
_cell.angle_beta   90.00
_cell.angle_gamma   90.00
#
_symmetry.space_group_name_H-M   'P 1'
#
loop_
_entity.id
_entity.type
_entity.pdbx_description
1 polymer ?
#
loop_
_entity_poly.entity_id
_entity_poly.type
_entity_poly.pdbx_seq_one_letter_code
_entity_poly.pdbx_strand_id
1 'polypeptide(L)'
;MKLTTTICSCKYFNFIYFKSGTKINSQPWGSLCCGSGHEELKNVAYSKKVTLSSEYSTKYAYPGSKAVNGILTDFAHTGIEKHPWLIIDLGATYEVHEIEVFARSVCCGNQIHDLDVRVGSDPRNMKLCGHFTGHASNGQRIAFWCPYNTKGQYVKLQIMAEQSSEDMHPLATMN
;
A
#
# COMPACT_ATOMS: atom_id res chain seq x y z
N MET A 1 -36.27 8.57 22.94
CA MET A 1 -36.21 7.80 21.67
C MET A 1 -34.75 7.58 21.31
N LYS A 2 -34.32 6.31 21.19
CA LYS A 2 -32.96 5.94 20.76
C LYS A 2 -32.81 6.31 19.28
N LEU A 3 -31.92 7.25 18.96
CA LEU A 3 -31.41 7.40 17.61
C LEU A 3 -30.22 6.46 17.48
N THR A 4 -30.47 5.28 16.91
CA THR A 4 -29.43 4.34 16.49
C THR A 4 -28.78 4.92 15.24
N THR A 5 -27.74 5.74 15.41
CA THR A 5 -26.93 6.19 14.27
C THR A 5 -26.02 5.03 13.85
N THR A 6 -26.48 4.21 12.91
CA THR A 6 -25.62 3.26 12.20
C THR A 6 -24.72 4.06 11.27
N ILE A 7 -23.57 4.54 11.76
CA ILE A 7 -22.52 5.10 10.90
C ILE A 7 -21.83 3.90 10.23
N CYS A 8 -22.33 3.53 9.07
CA CYS A 8 -21.66 2.57 8.20
C CYS A 8 -20.57 3.32 7.43
N SER A 9 -19.41 3.55 8.06
CA SER A 9 -18.22 4.03 7.35
C SER A 9 -17.64 2.89 6.53
N CYS A 10 -18.30 2.65 5.40
CA CYS A 10 -17.92 1.78 4.31
C CYS A 10 -16.68 2.36 3.64
N LYS A 11 -15.52 1.70 3.78
CA LYS A 11 -14.26 2.19 3.22
C LYS A 11 -13.70 1.26 2.17
N TYR A 12 -13.03 1.88 1.22
CA TYR A 12 -12.47 1.23 0.04
C TYR A 12 -10.96 1.18 0.18
N PHE A 13 -10.34 0.09 -0.25
CA PHE A 13 -8.93 0.13 -0.60
C PHE A 13 -8.78 0.58 -2.02
N ASN A 14 -7.86 1.51 -2.21
CA ASN A 14 -7.34 1.77 -3.52
C ASN A 14 -5.87 2.20 -3.43
N PHE A 15 -5.16 1.99 -4.54
CA PHE A 15 -3.88 2.61 -4.92
C PHE A 15 -2.62 2.09 -4.22
N ILE A 16 -1.92 1.15 -4.84
CA ILE A 16 -0.61 0.71 -4.35
C ILE A 16 0.27 0.42 -5.54
N TYR A 17 1.06 1.40 -6.01
CA TYR A 17 2.25 1.05 -6.79
C TYR A 17 3.34 0.63 -5.81
N PHE A 18 3.62 -0.67 -5.77
CA PHE A 18 4.66 -1.21 -4.90
C PHE A 18 5.99 -1.22 -5.62
N LYS A 19 6.99 -0.57 -5.02
CA LYS A 19 8.40 -0.80 -5.27
C LYS A 19 9.02 -1.37 -4.01
N SER A 20 9.41 -2.64 -4.02
CA SER A 20 10.39 -3.17 -3.08
C SER A 20 11.68 -3.37 -3.78
N GLY A 21 12.79 -2.92 -3.17
CA GLY A 21 14.13 -3.26 -3.60
C GLY A 21 14.78 -4.26 -2.66
N THR A 22 15.56 -5.17 -3.24
CA THR A 22 16.64 -5.90 -2.58
C THR A 22 17.93 -5.13 -2.71
N LYS A 23 18.73 -5.07 -1.64
CA LYS A 23 20.15 -4.76 -1.75
C LYS A 23 20.83 -5.86 -2.58
N ILE A 24 21.39 -5.48 -3.73
CA ILE A 24 22.27 -6.38 -4.47
C ILE A 24 23.60 -6.36 -3.74
N ASN A 25 23.99 -7.49 -3.14
CA ASN A 25 25.36 -7.66 -2.65
C ASN A 25 26.28 -7.64 -3.88
N SER A 26 26.88 -6.48 -4.20
CA SER A 26 28.00 -6.43 -5.12
C SER A 26 29.15 -7.25 -4.51
N GLN A 27 29.57 -8.32 -5.19
CA GLN A 27 30.70 -9.18 -4.83
C GLN A 27 32.06 -8.43 -4.87
N PRO A 28 33.14 -9.01 -4.29
CA PRO A 28 34.24 -8.23 -3.71
C PRO A 28 35.48 -8.04 -4.62
N TRP A 29 36.17 -6.91 -4.38
CA TRP A 29 37.50 -6.41 -4.79
C TRP A 29 37.80 -6.21 -6.29
N GLY A 30 37.89 -4.93 -6.69
CA GLY A 30 38.54 -4.51 -7.93
C GLY A 30 38.33 -3.04 -8.27
N SER A 31 39.11 -2.16 -7.63
CA SER A 31 39.48 -0.79 -8.05
C SER A 31 38.52 -0.01 -8.97
N LEU A 32 37.84 1.03 -8.43
CA LEU A 32 37.80 2.33 -9.10
C LEU A 32 37.43 3.45 -8.13
N CYS A 33 38.28 4.47 -8.10
CA CYS A 33 38.22 5.65 -7.26
C CYS A 33 36.99 6.52 -7.56
N CYS A 34 36.46 7.18 -6.52
CA CYS A 34 35.41 8.21 -6.57
C CYS A 34 34.11 7.83 -7.31
N GLY A 35 33.41 6.83 -6.78
CA GLY A 35 31.98 6.66 -7.02
C GLY A 35 31.31 6.33 -5.70
N SER A 36 30.46 7.22 -5.19
CA SER A 36 29.53 6.89 -4.12
C SER A 36 28.69 5.70 -4.58
N GLY A 37 28.92 4.53 -3.97
CA GLY A 37 28.15 3.32 -4.25
C GLY A 37 26.67 3.54 -3.92
N HIS A 38 25.90 3.97 -4.91
CA HIS A 38 24.46 4.13 -4.78
C HIS A 38 23.83 2.76 -5.02
N GLU A 39 23.48 2.07 -3.93
CA GLU A 39 22.75 0.81 -3.98
C GLU A 39 21.37 1.04 -4.61
N GLU A 40 21.16 0.58 -5.84
CA GLU A 40 19.90 0.80 -6.55
C GLU A 40 18.83 -0.20 -6.11
N LEU A 41 17.75 0.30 -5.51
CA LEU A 41 16.56 -0.48 -5.19
C LEU A 41 15.75 -0.79 -6.47
N LYS A 42 15.60 -2.08 -6.81
CA LYS A 42 14.85 -2.56 -7.98
C LYS A 42 13.44 -3.00 -7.61
N ASN A 43 12.39 -2.54 -8.30
CA ASN A 43 11.01 -3.01 -8.07
C ASN A 43 10.84 -4.53 -8.31
N VAL A 44 10.67 -5.31 -7.25
CA VAL A 44 10.41 -6.76 -7.33
C VAL A 44 8.93 -7.16 -7.37
N ALA A 45 7.97 -6.24 -7.18
CA ALA A 45 6.55 -6.56 -7.31
C ALA A 45 6.00 -6.40 -8.73
N TYR A 46 6.74 -5.79 -9.64
CA TYR A 46 6.28 -5.59 -11.01
C TYR A 46 5.75 -6.89 -11.62
N SER A 47 4.52 -6.86 -12.14
CA SER A 47 3.80 -7.99 -12.75
C SER A 47 3.62 -9.21 -11.85
N LYS A 48 3.61 -9.03 -10.52
CA LYS A 48 3.35 -10.10 -9.57
C LYS A 48 1.87 -10.34 -9.34
N LYS A 49 1.55 -11.49 -8.74
CA LYS A 49 0.18 -11.85 -8.40
C LYS A 49 -0.29 -11.00 -7.22
N VAL A 50 -1.49 -10.43 -7.34
CA VAL A 50 -2.13 -9.63 -6.29
C VAL A 50 -3.48 -10.24 -5.97
N THR A 51 -3.74 -10.48 -4.68
CA THR A 51 -5.03 -10.92 -4.16
C THR A 51 -5.65 -9.78 -3.39
N LEU A 52 -6.88 -9.42 -3.74
CA LEU A 52 -7.68 -8.44 -3.00
C LEU A 52 -8.56 -9.16 -1.97
N SER A 53 -8.88 -8.46 -0.89
CA SER A 53 -9.87 -8.86 0.13
C SER A 53 -11.26 -9.08 -0.46
N SER A 54 -11.70 -8.15 -1.31
CA SER A 54 -12.85 -8.27 -2.18
C SER A 54 -12.59 -7.53 -3.48
N GLU A 55 -13.40 -7.77 -4.50
CA GLU A 55 -13.30 -7.05 -5.78
C GLU A 55 -14.47 -6.08 -5.96
N TYR A 56 -14.17 -4.88 -6.45
CA TYR A 56 -15.21 -3.93 -6.81
C TYR A 56 -15.95 -4.37 -8.08
N SER A 57 -17.18 -4.84 -7.90
CA SER A 57 -18.02 -5.33 -9.00
C SER A 57 -18.67 -4.18 -9.76
N THR A 58 -17.98 -3.63 -10.77
CA THR A 58 -18.60 -2.74 -11.78
C THR A 58 -18.23 -3.15 -13.20
N LYS A 59 -18.84 -2.47 -14.18
CA LYS A 59 -18.52 -2.61 -15.62
C LYS A 59 -17.03 -2.35 -15.93
N TYR A 60 -16.34 -1.60 -15.09
CA TYR A 60 -14.90 -1.35 -15.20
C TYR A 60 -14.17 -2.16 -14.14
N ALA A 61 -13.37 -3.14 -14.57
CA ALA A 61 -12.57 -3.95 -13.65
C ALA A 61 -11.35 -3.15 -13.16
N TYR A 62 -11.18 -3.09 -11.84
CA TYR A 62 -10.00 -2.55 -11.17
C TYR A 62 -9.25 -3.67 -10.42
N PRO A 63 -8.76 -4.70 -11.12
CA PRO A 63 -8.17 -5.87 -10.49
C PRO A 63 -6.87 -5.52 -9.76
N GLY A 64 -6.47 -6.38 -8.82
CA GLY A 64 -5.23 -6.24 -8.06
C GLY A 64 -3.98 -6.06 -8.93
N SER A 65 -3.94 -6.64 -10.13
CA SER A 65 -2.80 -6.54 -11.05
C SER A 65 -2.44 -5.10 -11.43
N LYS A 66 -3.40 -4.17 -11.37
CA LYS A 66 -3.17 -2.74 -11.63
C LYS A 66 -2.33 -2.04 -10.56
N ALA A 67 -2.26 -2.62 -9.36
CA ALA A 67 -1.35 -2.15 -8.32
C ALA A 67 0.13 -2.34 -8.74
N VAL A 68 0.44 -3.37 -9.51
CA VAL A 68 1.83 -3.76 -9.77
C VAL A 68 2.23 -3.72 -11.24
N ASN A 69 1.51 -2.95 -12.07
CA ASN A 69 1.73 -2.86 -13.52
C ASN A 69 2.67 -1.71 -13.95
N GLY A 70 3.14 -0.87 -13.03
CA GLY A 70 4.02 0.28 -13.34
C GLY A 70 3.31 1.53 -13.86
N ILE A 71 1.98 1.55 -13.93
CA ILE A 71 1.20 2.68 -14.43
C ILE A 71 0.61 3.46 -13.23
N LEU A 72 1.20 4.61 -12.90
CA LEU A 72 0.81 5.44 -11.74
C LEU A 72 -0.55 6.15 -11.90
N THR A 73 -1.12 6.13 -13.10
CA THR A 73 -2.45 6.67 -13.38
C THR A 73 -3.57 5.63 -13.26
N ASP A 74 -3.23 4.35 -13.06
CA ASP A 74 -4.18 3.26 -12.87
C ASP A 74 -4.26 2.84 -11.40
N PHE A 75 -5.25 2.00 -11.05
CA PHE A 75 -5.46 1.57 -9.68
C PHE A 75 -6.19 0.25 -9.54
N ALA A 76 -5.93 -0.46 -8.44
CA ALA A 76 -6.71 -1.60 -7.97
C ALA A 76 -7.74 -1.13 -6.94
N HIS A 77 -8.93 -1.74 -6.94
CA HIS A 77 -10.08 -1.33 -6.12
C HIS A 77 -10.75 -2.52 -5.45
N THR A 78 -10.83 -2.51 -4.12
CA THR A 78 -11.61 -3.52 -3.38
C THR A 78 -13.10 -3.19 -3.40
N GLY A 79 -13.95 -4.14 -3.04
CA GLY A 79 -15.31 -3.82 -2.64
C GLY A 79 -15.37 -2.90 -1.42
N ILE A 80 -16.60 -2.61 -1.01
CA ILE A 80 -16.90 -1.89 0.22
C ILE A 80 -16.79 -2.87 1.39
N GLU A 81 -15.82 -2.66 2.28
CA GLU A 81 -15.66 -3.52 3.44
C GLU A 81 -14.93 -2.85 4.59
N LYS A 82 -14.92 -3.50 5.76
CA LYS A 82 -14.13 -3.06 6.91
C LYS A 82 -12.72 -3.62 6.82
N HIS A 83 -11.72 -2.75 7.04
CA HIS A 83 -10.30 -3.11 7.01
C HIS A 83 -9.91 -3.87 5.73
N PRO A 84 -10.16 -3.29 4.54
CA PRO A 84 -9.83 -4.00 3.32
C PRO A 84 -8.31 -4.23 3.28
N TRP A 85 -7.88 -5.11 2.41
CA TRP A 85 -6.47 -5.43 2.25
C TRP A 85 -6.17 -5.91 0.84
N LEU A 86 -4.90 -5.81 0.47
CA LEU A 86 -4.33 -6.56 -0.63
C LEU A 86 -3.06 -7.29 -0.19
N ILE A 87 -2.79 -8.41 -0.85
CA ILE A 87 -1.56 -9.19 -0.69
C ILE A 87 -0.88 -9.31 -2.05
N ILE A 88 0.40 -8.96 -2.10
CA ILE A 88 1.27 -9.17 -3.25
C ILE A 88 2.11 -10.42 -2.97
N ASP A 89 2.07 -11.40 -3.86
CA ASP A 89 2.95 -12.56 -3.86
C ASP A 89 4.15 -12.29 -4.77
N LEU A 90 5.31 -12.02 -4.18
CA LEU A 90 6.54 -11.70 -4.90
C LEU A 90 7.10 -12.91 -5.66
N GLY A 91 6.60 -14.13 -5.42
CA GLY A 91 7.02 -15.38 -6.06
C GLY A 91 8.37 -15.93 -5.59
N ALA A 92 9.08 -15.20 -4.74
CA ALA A 92 10.28 -15.62 -4.04
C ALA A 92 10.46 -14.79 -2.77
N THR A 93 11.31 -15.24 -1.84
CA THR A 93 11.68 -14.45 -0.67
C THR A 93 12.66 -13.37 -1.06
N TYR A 94 12.31 -12.11 -0.77
CA TYR A 94 13.17 -10.95 -0.96
C TYR A 94 13.49 -10.31 0.38
N GLU A 95 14.67 -9.68 0.47
CA GLU A 95 14.97 -8.71 1.51
C GLU A 95 14.38 -7.36 1.10
N VAL A 96 13.36 -6.91 1.82
CA VAL A 96 12.56 -5.73 1.50
C VAL A 96 13.08 -4.56 2.34
N HIS A 97 13.61 -3.53 1.68
CA HIS A 97 14.12 -2.32 2.35
C HIS A 97 13.10 -1.18 2.38
N GLU A 98 12.49 -0.91 1.24
CA GLU A 98 11.51 0.16 1.05
C GLU A 98 10.27 -0.43 0.42
N ILE A 99 9.11 0.11 0.77
CA ILE A 99 7.84 -0.14 0.10
C ILE A 99 7.24 1.21 -0.23
N GLU A 100 7.06 1.48 -1.52
CA GLU A 100 6.31 2.65 -1.97
C GLU A 100 4.83 2.30 -2.16
N VAL A 101 3.97 3.28 -1.93
CA VAL A 101 2.53 3.24 -2.16
C VAL A 101 2.14 4.58 -2.78
N PHE A 102 1.32 4.57 -3.81
CA PHE A 102 0.92 5.79 -4.53
C PHE A 102 -0.59 5.90 -4.49
N ALA A 103 -1.10 6.98 -3.90
CA ALA A 103 -2.53 7.32 -3.89
C ALA A 103 -3.04 7.73 -5.28
N ARG A 104 -4.36 7.66 -5.53
CA ARG A 104 -4.98 8.07 -6.81
C ARG A 104 -4.56 9.48 -7.17
N SER A 105 -4.15 9.69 -8.40
CA SER A 105 -3.66 11.00 -8.87
C SER A 105 -4.73 12.10 -8.91
N VAL A 106 -5.99 11.79 -9.27
CA VAL A 106 -6.99 12.82 -9.60
C VAL A 106 -7.98 13.10 -8.48
N CYS A 107 -8.49 12.08 -7.78
CA CYS A 107 -9.47 12.24 -6.72
C CYS A 107 -9.43 11.06 -5.75
N CYS A 108 -10.03 11.21 -4.56
CA CYS A 108 -10.19 10.12 -3.59
C CYS A 108 -8.88 9.57 -3.01
N GLY A 109 -7.77 10.33 -3.05
CA GLY A 109 -6.51 9.93 -2.40
C GLY A 109 -6.70 9.64 -0.91
N ASN A 110 -7.61 10.37 -0.27
CA ASN A 110 -7.96 10.24 1.15
C ASN A 110 -8.57 8.88 1.53
N GLN A 111 -8.90 8.03 0.56
CA GLN A 111 -9.32 6.64 0.81
C GLN A 111 -8.17 5.76 1.30
N ILE A 112 -6.92 6.08 0.98
CA ILE A 112 -5.79 5.55 1.74
C ILE A 112 -5.69 6.33 3.01
N HIS A 113 -5.86 5.66 4.14
CA HIS A 113 -5.61 6.24 5.44
C HIS A 113 -5.26 5.14 6.45
N ASP A 114 -4.54 5.46 7.52
CA ASP A 114 -4.23 4.53 8.62
C ASP A 114 -3.78 3.15 8.13
N LEU A 115 -2.78 3.16 7.24
CA LEU A 115 -2.36 2.02 6.43
C LEU A 115 -1.17 1.30 7.08
N ASP A 116 -1.36 0.03 7.40
CA ASP A 116 -0.31 -0.91 7.77
C ASP A 116 0.28 -1.58 6.53
N VAL A 117 1.60 -1.69 6.52
CA VAL A 117 2.35 -2.49 5.55
C VAL A 117 3.10 -3.57 6.29
N ARG A 118 2.89 -4.83 5.92
CA ARG A 118 3.50 -6.00 6.55
C ARG A 118 4.18 -6.89 5.52
N VAL A 119 5.26 -7.56 5.93
CA VAL A 119 6.06 -8.47 5.09
C VAL A 119 6.29 -9.78 5.82
N GLY A 120 6.19 -10.90 5.11
CA GLY A 120 6.46 -12.22 5.70
C GLY A 120 6.49 -13.36 4.69
N SER A 121 6.82 -14.56 5.18
CA SER A 121 6.84 -15.79 4.39
C SER A 121 5.50 -16.54 4.39
N ASP A 122 4.60 -16.25 5.36
CA ASP A 122 3.22 -16.78 5.40
C ASP A 122 2.25 -15.59 5.39
N PRO A 123 1.23 -15.57 4.50
CA PRO A 123 0.24 -14.50 4.45
C PRO A 123 -0.57 -14.28 5.74
N ARG A 124 -0.56 -15.25 6.66
CA ARG A 124 -1.25 -15.21 7.96
C ARG A 124 -0.35 -14.70 9.09
N ASN A 125 0.97 -14.68 8.91
CA ASN A 125 1.92 -14.27 9.93
C ASN A 125 3.04 -13.41 9.30
N MET A 126 2.84 -12.10 9.33
CA MET A 126 3.74 -11.11 8.75
C MET A 126 4.20 -10.09 9.79
N LYS A 127 5.41 -9.56 9.62
CA LYS A 127 5.97 -8.50 10.47
C LYS A 127 5.59 -7.13 9.93
N LEU A 128 5.31 -6.18 10.81
CA LEU A 128 5.07 -4.79 10.42
C LEU A 128 6.35 -4.17 9.84
N CYS A 129 6.26 -3.69 8.61
CA CYS A 129 7.28 -2.88 7.97
C CYS A 129 7.09 -1.41 8.33
N GLY A 130 5.85 -0.91 8.34
CA GLY A 130 5.54 0.44 8.80
C GLY A 130 4.05 0.75 8.82
N HIS A 131 3.71 1.90 9.38
CA HIS A 131 2.34 2.41 9.52
C HIS A 131 2.28 3.86 9.02
N PHE A 132 1.24 4.19 8.26
CA PHE A 132 0.94 5.54 7.79
C PHE A 132 -0.33 6.03 8.47
N THR A 133 -0.22 7.08 9.29
CA THR A 133 -1.35 7.66 10.05
C THR A 133 -2.04 8.77 9.28
N GLY A 134 -3.36 8.87 9.43
CA GLY A 134 -4.16 9.88 8.73
C GLY A 134 -4.39 9.50 7.27
N HIS A 135 -4.89 10.45 6.48
CA HIS A 135 -5.30 10.20 5.09
C HIS A 135 -4.32 10.75 4.06
N ALA A 136 -4.25 10.12 2.90
CA ALA A 136 -3.37 10.56 1.83
C ALA A 136 -3.99 11.69 0.99
N SER A 137 -3.14 12.54 0.44
CA SER A 137 -3.51 13.49 -0.63
C SER A 137 -3.65 12.78 -1.98
N ASN A 138 -4.36 13.39 -2.93
CA ASN A 138 -4.40 12.89 -4.31
C ASN A 138 -2.97 12.83 -4.89
N GLY A 139 -2.59 11.67 -5.42
CA GLY A 139 -1.30 11.40 -6.05
C GLY A 139 -0.14 11.26 -5.08
N GLN A 140 -0.39 11.24 -3.76
CA GLN A 140 0.66 11.18 -2.76
C GLN A 140 1.46 9.87 -2.88
N ARG A 141 2.79 10.01 -2.93
CA ARG A 141 3.75 8.94 -2.69
C ARG A 141 3.96 8.77 -1.19
N ILE A 142 3.70 7.58 -0.68
CA ILE A 142 3.92 7.17 0.70
C ILE A 142 5.03 6.12 0.69
N ALA A 143 6.13 6.37 1.39
CA ALA A 143 7.27 5.46 1.48
C ALA A 143 7.34 4.84 2.88
N PHE A 144 7.43 3.51 2.94
CA PHE A 144 7.59 2.73 4.16
C PHE A 144 9.00 2.14 4.18
N TRP A 145 9.78 2.50 5.18
CA TRP A 145 11.12 1.95 5.40
C TRP A 145 11.01 0.76 6.34
N CYS A 146 11.27 -0.44 5.83
CA CYS A 146 11.17 -1.64 6.64
C CYS A 146 12.35 -1.74 7.63
N PRO A 147 12.13 -2.36 8.80
CA PRO A 147 13.23 -2.72 9.70
C PRO A 147 14.31 -3.54 8.99
N TYR A 148 15.55 -3.41 9.47
CA TYR A 148 16.69 -4.13 8.91
C TYR A 148 16.44 -5.65 8.82
N ASN A 149 16.93 -6.30 7.76
CA ASN A 149 16.73 -7.72 7.46
C ASN A 149 15.25 -8.17 7.35
N THR A 150 14.33 -7.27 6.97
CA THR A 150 12.94 -7.67 6.69
C THR A 150 12.90 -8.56 5.45
N LYS A 151 12.63 -9.85 5.63
CA LYS A 151 12.58 -10.85 4.56
C LYS A 151 11.18 -11.44 4.43
N GLY A 152 10.68 -11.57 3.22
CA GLY A 152 9.40 -12.20 2.95
C GLY A 152 9.12 -12.39 1.47
N GLN A 153 8.20 -13.32 1.18
CA GLN A 153 7.62 -13.51 -0.15
C GLN A 153 6.33 -12.72 -0.31
N TYR A 154 5.62 -12.47 0.78
CA TYR A 154 4.33 -11.81 0.75
C TYR A 154 4.43 -10.43 1.38
N VAL A 155 3.73 -9.49 0.76
CA VAL A 155 3.54 -8.14 1.27
C VAL A 155 2.05 -7.93 1.42
N LYS A 156 1.60 -7.53 2.61
CA LYS A 156 0.22 -7.16 2.87
C LYS A 156 0.11 -5.68 3.17
N LEU A 157 -0.86 -5.03 2.53
CA LEU A 157 -1.26 -3.67 2.83
C LEU A 157 -2.69 -3.69 3.37
N GLN A 158 -2.92 -3.09 4.54
CA GLN A 158 -4.19 -3.17 5.27
C GLN A 158 -4.52 -1.86 6.00
N ILE A 159 -5.71 -1.32 5.78
CA ILE A 159 -6.22 -0.12 6.46
C ILE A 159 -6.72 -0.60 7.81
N MET A 160 -6.25 0.05 8.87
CA MET A 160 -6.45 -0.39 10.25
C MET A 160 -7.51 0.39 11.00
N ALA A 161 -7.86 1.61 10.57
CA ALA A 161 -8.79 2.46 11.29
C ALA A 161 -10.19 2.54 10.65
N GLU A 162 -11.23 2.45 11.47
CA GLU A 162 -12.54 3.00 11.15
C GLU A 162 -12.44 4.54 11.19
N GLN A 163 -13.05 5.29 10.26
CA GLN A 163 -12.90 6.76 10.26
C GLN A 163 -13.81 7.20 11.39
N SER A 164 -13.23 7.76 12.45
CA SER A 164 -14.01 8.55 13.39
C SER A 164 -14.58 9.74 12.62
N SER A 165 -15.84 10.04 12.88
CA SER A 165 -16.62 11.11 12.26
C SER A 165 -16.14 12.53 12.62
N GLU A 166 -14.91 12.70 13.09
CA GLU A 166 -14.37 13.98 13.57
C GLU A 166 -13.73 14.82 12.45
N ASP A 167 -13.42 14.20 11.30
CA ASP A 167 -12.91 14.89 10.10
C ASP A 167 -14.02 15.35 9.12
N MET A 168 -15.29 15.11 9.43
CA MET A 168 -16.40 15.77 8.73
C MET A 168 -16.51 17.21 9.28
N HIS A 169 -15.69 18.11 8.76
CA HIS A 169 -15.89 19.54 8.95
C HIS A 169 -17.34 19.87 8.51
N PRO A 170 -18.22 20.34 9.40
CA PRO A 170 -19.55 20.73 8.98
C PRO A 170 -19.41 21.93 8.05
N LEU A 171 -19.88 21.78 6.80
CA LEU A 171 -20.16 22.94 5.97
C LEU A 171 -21.09 23.85 6.76
N ALA A 172 -20.62 25.08 6.98
CA ALA A 172 -21.34 26.11 7.69
C ALA A 172 -22.77 26.26 7.13
N THR A 173 -23.78 26.13 7.99
CA THR A 173 -25.05 26.82 7.79
C THR A 173 -24.96 28.14 8.55
N MET A 174 -24.63 29.22 7.85
CA MET A 174 -24.93 30.57 8.33
C MET A 174 -26.44 30.80 8.12
N ASN A 175 -27.18 30.87 9.23
CA ASN A 175 -28.48 31.53 9.32
C ASN A 175 -28.31 32.77 10.20
#